data_AF-A0A7G5F735-F1
#
_entry.id   AF-A0A7G5F735-F1
#
_cell.length_a   1.000
_cell.length_b   1.000
_cell.length_c   1.000
_cell.angle_alpha   90.00
_cell.angle_beta   90.00
_cell.angle_gamma   90.00
#
_symmetry.space_group_name_H-M   'P 1'
#
loop_
_entity.id
_entity.type
_entity.pdbx_description
1 polymer ?
#
loop_
_entity_poly.entity_id
_entity_poly.type
_entity_poly.pdbx_seq_one_letter_code
_entity_poly.pdbx_strand_id
1 'polypeptide(L)'
;MVFRLDNGGDGTFNNLTVSLQLTDKSGAVLEKGTLDVQPFGDSSATRSTLSATEFSCDAVENTANIVITDVEETSSDGSVHALPLSMFDPQYYQPLKMSVQKSG
;
A
#
# COMPACT_ATOMS: atom_id res chain seq x y z
N MET A 1 3.69 -5.68 7.51
CA MET A 1 2.73 -4.55 7.46
C MET A 1 1.57 -4.93 6.55
N VAL A 2 0.36 -4.43 6.81
CA VAL A 2 -0.85 -4.71 6.00
C VAL A 2 -1.40 -3.42 5.41
N PHE A 3 -1.74 -3.44 4.13
CA PHE A 3 -2.23 -2.30 3.37
C PHE A 3 -3.59 -2.63 2.76
N ARG A 4 -4.48 -1.63 2.74
CA ARG A 4 -5.74 -1.70 2.01
C ARG A 4 -5.64 -0.83 0.76
N LEU A 5 -5.96 -1.40 -0.38
CA LEU A 5 -6.15 -0.67 -1.63
C LEU A 5 -7.65 -0.67 -1.94
N ASP A 6 -8.19 0.47 -2.35
CA ASP A 6 -9.61 0.65 -2.70
C ASP A 6 -9.64 1.52 -3.96
N ASN A 7 -10.34 1.07 -5.00
CA ASN A 7 -10.42 1.78 -6.27
C ASN A 7 -11.49 2.91 -6.25
N GLY A 8 -12.12 3.16 -5.10
CA GLY A 8 -13.14 4.19 -4.96
C GLY A 8 -14.46 3.88 -5.71
N GLY A 9 -14.58 2.69 -6.29
CA GLY A 9 -15.71 2.28 -7.11
C GLY A 9 -15.50 2.43 -8.62
N ASP A 10 -14.30 2.81 -9.07
CA ASP A 10 -13.96 2.95 -10.49
C ASP A 10 -12.60 2.32 -10.83
N GLY A 11 -12.46 1.77 -12.04
CA GLY A 11 -11.25 1.09 -12.51
C GLY A 11 -11.10 -0.35 -12.03
N THR A 12 -10.37 -1.15 -12.81
CA THR A 12 -10.02 -2.54 -12.48
C THR A 12 -8.53 -2.69 -12.63
N PHE A 13 -7.89 -3.38 -11.70
CA PHE A 13 -6.45 -3.59 -11.68
C PHE A 13 -6.13 -5.08 -11.70
N ASN A 14 -5.14 -5.45 -12.49
CA ASN A 14 -4.50 -6.76 -12.46
C ASN A 14 -3.51 -6.83 -11.28
N ASN A 15 -2.55 -7.75 -11.36
CA ASN A 15 -1.51 -7.85 -10.36
C ASN A 15 -0.69 -6.58 -10.31
N LEU A 16 -0.59 -5.96 -9.13
CA LEU A 16 0.28 -4.80 -8.92
C LEU A 16 1.50 -5.21 -8.12
N THR A 17 2.66 -4.71 -8.52
CA THR A 17 3.87 -4.70 -7.70
C THR A 17 4.15 -3.26 -7.32
N VAL A 18 3.98 -2.94 -6.03
CA VAL A 18 4.17 -1.59 -5.49
C VAL A 18 5.52 -1.54 -4.79
N SER A 19 6.45 -0.73 -5.29
CA SER A 19 7.75 -0.51 -4.65
C SER A 19 7.62 0.51 -3.51
N LEU A 20 8.08 0.13 -2.33
CA LEU A 20 7.95 0.88 -1.09
C LEU A 20 9.31 1.23 -0.48
N GLN A 21 9.38 2.40 0.15
CA GLN A 21 10.48 2.83 1.01
C GLN A 21 9.95 3.16 2.40
N LEU A 22 10.54 2.54 3.43
CA LEU A 22 10.39 2.97 4.81
C LEU A 22 11.41 4.06 5.07
N THR A 23 10.95 5.21 5.55
CA THR A 23 11.80 6.39 5.80
C THR A 23 11.65 6.89 7.22
N ASP A 24 12.73 7.41 7.78
CA ASP A 24 12.71 8.09 9.06
C ASP A 24 12.11 9.52 8.95
N LYS A 25 12.09 10.26 10.06
CA LYS A 25 11.54 11.63 10.11
C LYS A 25 12.32 12.64 9.26
N SER A 26 13.58 12.35 8.95
CA SER A 26 14.42 13.18 8.08
C SER A 26 14.23 12.87 6.59
N GLY A 27 13.54 11.78 6.27
CA GLY A 27 13.39 11.25 4.92
C GLY A 27 14.51 10.28 4.52
N ALA A 28 15.40 9.90 5.44
CA ALA A 28 16.41 8.89 5.16
C ALA A 28 15.76 7.52 5.02
N VAL A 29 16.18 6.76 4.00
CA VAL A 29 15.65 5.42 3.72
C VAL A 29 16.22 4.42 4.72
N LEU A 30 15.34 3.76 5.45
CA LEU A 30 15.65 2.68 6.38
C LEU A 30 15.65 1.32 5.67
N GLU A 31 14.62 1.05 4.88
CA GLU A 31 14.45 -0.21 4.16
C GLU A 31 13.65 -0.02 2.87
N LYS A 32 13.88 -0.90 1.89
CA LYS A 32 13.14 -0.98 0.62
C LYS A 32 12.45 -2.34 0.53
N GLY A 33 11.26 -2.37 -0.04
CA GLY A 33 10.52 -3.62 -0.26
C GLY A 33 9.47 -3.47 -1.33
N THR A 34 8.82 -4.57 -1.67
CA THR A 34 7.71 -4.62 -2.61
C THR A 34 6.46 -5.13 -1.92
N LEU A 35 5.30 -4.60 -2.33
CA LEU A 35 3.99 -5.09 -1.95
C LEU A 35 3.32 -5.67 -3.20
N ASP A 36 3.11 -6.98 -3.19
CA ASP A 36 2.39 -7.66 -4.26
C ASP A 36 0.88 -7.65 -3.97
N VAL A 37 0.11 -7.18 -4.93
CA VAL A 37 -1.34 -7.01 -4.84
C VAL A 37 -2.01 -7.88 -5.88
N GLN A 38 -2.97 -8.70 -5.43
CA GLN A 38 -3.78 -9.50 -6.34
C GLN A 38 -4.78 -8.63 -7.10
N PRO A 39 -5.26 -9.07 -8.28
CA PRO A 39 -6.25 -8.34 -9.06
C PRO A 39 -7.49 -7.96 -8.22
N PHE A 40 -8.02 -6.76 -8.45
CA PHE A 40 -9.19 -6.25 -7.72
C PHE A 40 -9.94 -5.18 -8.53
N GLY A 41 -11.15 -4.81 -8.07
CA GLY A 41 -11.95 -3.74 -8.66
C GLY A 41 -12.91 -4.16 -9.77
N ASP A 42 -12.90 -5.43 -10.19
CA ASP A 42 -13.79 -5.97 -11.23
C ASP A 42 -15.28 -6.04 -10.82
N SER A 43 -15.56 -5.91 -9.52
CA SER A 43 -16.91 -5.88 -8.99
C SER A 43 -17.01 -4.99 -7.75
N SER A 44 -18.24 -4.66 -7.34
CA SER A 44 -18.46 -3.95 -6.07
C SER A 44 -17.99 -4.73 -4.84
N ALA A 45 -17.93 -6.07 -4.92
CA ALA A 45 -17.47 -6.94 -3.85
C ALA A 45 -15.94 -6.94 -3.70
N THR A 46 -15.23 -6.72 -4.82
CA THR A 46 -13.75 -6.68 -4.92
C THR A 46 -13.22 -5.26 -5.06
N ARG A 47 -14.04 -4.24 -4.77
CA ARG A 47 -13.68 -2.81 -4.78
C ARG A 47 -12.40 -2.51 -3.99
N SER A 48 -12.16 -3.27 -2.93
CA SER A 48 -10.94 -3.19 -2.14
C SER A 48 -10.32 -4.55 -1.89
N THR A 49 -9.01 -4.55 -1.74
CA THR A 49 -8.22 -5.72 -1.37
C THR A 49 -7.27 -5.40 -0.21
N LEU A 50 -6.79 -6.45 0.45
CA LEU A 50 -5.76 -6.37 1.48
C LEU A 50 -4.52 -7.09 0.98
N SER A 51 -3.37 -6.45 1.13
CA SER A 51 -2.07 -7.03 0.83
C SER A 51 -1.11 -6.80 1.99
N ALA A 52 -0.15 -7.70 2.14
CA ALA A 52 0.85 -7.61 3.19
C ALA A 52 2.25 -7.76 2.61
N THR A 53 3.20 -7.07 3.22
CA THR A 53 4.63 -7.25 2.97
C THR A 53 5.39 -7.17 4.28
N GLU A 54 6.56 -7.78 4.33
CA GLU A 54 7.40 -7.86 5.51
C GLU A 54 8.58 -6.90 5.41
N PHE A 55 8.92 -6.32 6.54
CA PHE A 55 10.10 -5.48 6.74
C PHE A 55 10.72 -5.89 8.07
N SER A 56 12.00 -5.56 8.28
CA SER A 56 12.63 -5.78 9.57
C SER A 56 11.88 -5.01 10.68
N CYS A 57 11.80 -5.60 11.88
CA CYS A 57 11.16 -4.94 13.01
C CYS A 57 11.84 -3.59 13.34
N ASP A 58 13.17 -3.52 13.22
CA ASP A 58 13.93 -2.28 13.42
C ASP A 58 13.52 -1.18 12.44
N ALA A 59 13.38 -1.49 11.14
CA ALA A 59 12.89 -0.51 10.18
C ALA A 59 11.45 -0.08 10.52
N VAL A 60 10.55 -1.01 10.84
CA VAL A 60 9.15 -0.70 11.16
C VAL A 60 9.03 0.20 12.40
N GLU A 61 9.81 -0.07 13.45
CA GLU A 61 9.81 0.70 14.69
C GLU A 61 10.34 2.13 14.51
N ASN A 62 11.32 2.30 13.62
CA ASN A 62 11.95 3.61 13.36
C ASN A 62 11.33 4.37 12.18
N THR A 63 10.38 3.77 11.46
CA THR A 63 9.72 4.39 10.30
C THR A 63 8.81 5.53 10.72
N ALA A 64 8.96 6.67 10.06
CA ALA A 64 8.03 7.78 10.12
C ALA A 64 7.06 7.79 8.93
N ASN A 65 7.52 7.45 7.73
CA ASN A 65 6.71 7.47 6.51
C ASN A 65 7.01 6.27 5.61
N ILE A 66 5.99 5.86 4.86
CA ILE A 66 6.11 4.88 3.77
C ILE A 66 5.93 5.64 2.46
N VAL A 67 6.89 5.50 1.55
CA VAL A 67 6.89 6.19 0.26
C VAL A 67 6.70 5.16 -0.84
N ILE A 68 5.68 5.35 -1.68
CA ILE A 68 5.53 4.60 -2.93
C ILE A 68 6.47 5.24 -3.95
N THR A 69 7.40 4.47 -4.49
CA THR A 69 8.40 4.99 -5.43
C THR A 69 8.19 4.52 -6.87
N ASP A 70 7.49 3.41 -7.04
CA ASP A 70 7.18 2.84 -8.35
C ASP A 70 5.99 1.89 -8.22
N VAL A 71 5.19 1.77 -9.27
CA VAL A 71 4.10 0.80 -9.34
C VAL A 71 4.03 0.22 -10.73
N GLU A 72 4.06 -1.10 -10.80
CA GLU A 72 3.90 -1.86 -12.04
C GLU A 72 2.62 -2.68 -11.99
N GLU A 73 1.89 -2.72 -13.10
CA GLU A 73 0.78 -3.63 -13.33
C GLU A 73 1.21 -4.72 -14.32
N THR A 74 0.99 -5.98 -13.96
CA THR A 74 1.22 -7.14 -14.83
C THR A 74 -0.10 -7.58 -15.46
N SER A 75 -0.19 -7.45 -16.78
CA SER A 75 -1.32 -7.91 -17.59
C SER A 75 -1.42 -9.44 -17.61
N SER A 76 -2.57 -9.96 -18.04
CA SER A 76 -2.84 -11.41 -18.11
C SER A 76 -1.91 -12.17 -19.08
N ASP A 77 -1.31 -11.47 -20.05
CA ASP A 77 -0.34 -12.02 -21.00
C ASP A 77 1.11 -11.95 -20.49
N GLY A 78 1.33 -11.44 -19.28
CA GLY A 78 2.64 -11.26 -18.66
C GLY A 78 3.36 -9.98 -19.03
N SER A 79 2.76 -9.09 -19.83
CA SER A 79 3.32 -7.76 -20.08
C SER A 79 3.26 -6.90 -18.81
N VAL A 80 4.29 -6.07 -18.61
CA VAL A 80 4.42 -5.20 -17.43
C VAL A 80 4.32 -3.74 -17.86
N HIS A 81 3.49 -2.98 -17.16
CA HIS A 81 3.25 -1.57 -17.43
C HIS A 81 3.42 -0.74 -16.16
N ALA A 82 4.24 0.31 -16.24
CA ALA A 82 4.35 1.27 -15.14
C ALA A 82 3.07 2.11 -15.04
N LEU A 83 2.52 2.21 -13.84
CA LEU A 83 1.37 3.06 -13.52
C LEU A 83 1.82 4.43 -13.01
N PRO A 84 1.10 5.52 -13.35
CA PRO A 84 1.45 6.84 -12.86
C PRO A 84 1.17 6.97 -11.36
N LEU A 85 2.19 7.33 -10.57
CA LEU A 85 2.05 7.49 -9.11
C LEU A 85 0.95 8.49 -8.68
N SER A 86 0.60 9.45 -9.54
CA SER A 86 -0.46 10.42 -9.30
C SER A 86 -1.86 9.81 -9.18
N MET A 87 -2.04 8.52 -9.53
CA MET A 87 -3.30 7.82 -9.33
C MET A 87 -3.55 7.41 -7.87
N PHE A 88 -2.50 7.36 -7.04
CA PHE A 88 -2.60 6.90 -5.66
C PHE A 88 -2.96 8.06 -4.74
N ASP A 89 -3.99 7.84 -3.91
CA ASP A 89 -4.38 8.72 -2.81
C ASP A 89 -4.03 8.05 -1.47
N PRO A 90 -2.75 8.12 -1.02
CA PRO A 90 -2.34 7.51 0.22
C PRO A 90 -2.92 8.23 1.44
N GLN A 91 -2.91 7.54 2.59
CA GLN A 91 -3.29 8.15 3.85
C GLN A 91 -2.19 9.10 4.35
N TYR A 92 -2.30 10.39 4.01
CA TYR A 92 -1.33 11.42 4.40
C TYR A 92 -1.37 11.80 5.89
N TYR A 93 -2.51 11.60 6.57
CA TYR A 93 -2.71 12.03 7.95
C TYR A 93 -2.65 10.86 8.92
N GLN A 94 -1.95 11.07 10.04
CA GLN A 94 -1.97 10.13 11.17
C GLN A 94 -3.34 10.18 11.85
N PRO A 95 -4.13 9.09 11.79
CA PRO A 95 -5.45 9.08 12.41
C PRO A 95 -5.31 9.02 13.93
N LEU A 96 -6.27 9.63 14.63
CA LEU A 96 -6.34 9.50 16.09
C LEU A 96 -6.63 8.05 16.48
N LYS A 97 -5.90 7.53 17.48
CA LYS A 97 -6.19 6.23 18.06
C LYS A 97 -7.51 6.29 18.82
N MET A 98 -8.40 5.33 18.55
CA MET A 98 -9.66 5.17 19.27
C MET A 98 -9.55 4.03 20.29
N SER A 99 -10.19 4.17 21.45
CA SER A 99 -10.28 3.13 22.47
C SER A 99 -11.70 3.04 23.05
N VAL A 100 -12.16 1.84 23.37
CA VAL A 100 -13.46 1.61 24.03
C VAL A 100 -13.23 1.49 25.53
N GLN A 101 -13.93 2.30 26.33
CA GLN A 101 -13.93 2.16 27.78
C GLN A 101 -14.73 0.91 28.17
N LYS A 102 -14.15 0.01 28.95
CA LYS A 102 -14.89 -1.11 29.53
C LYS A 102 -15.76 -0.58 30.67
N SER A 103 -17.07 -0.78 30.59
CA SER A 103 -17.97 -0.64 31.73
C SER A 103 -17.64 -1.75 32.74
N GLY A 104 -17.36 -1.36 33.99
CA GLY A 104 -17.13 -2.29 35.10
C GLY A 104 -18.42 -2.91 35.61
#